data_AF-A0A7Y8WX60-F1
#
_entry.id   AF-A0A7Y8WX60-F1
#
_cell.length_a   1.000
_cell.length_b   1.000
_cell.length_c   1.000
_cell.angle_alpha   90.00
_cell.angle_beta   90.00
_cell.angle_gamma   90.00
#
_symmetry.space_group_name_H-M   'P 1'
#
loop_
_entity.id
_entity.type
_entity.pdbx_description
1 polymer ?
#
loop_
_entity_poly.entity_id
_entity_poly.type
_entity_poly.pdbx_seq_one_letter_code
_entity_poly.pdbx_strand_id
1 'polypeptide(L)'
;MTTAQQPAPALTWGLRGRGPADVPVEADGLPDPPEKGLLGGTGRGVRVCVVDSGVERNHPMVGPVDRSWRVFKDDDGVHVEETEEGDACGHGTACAGIIRRTAPDCELSSIRVLGDRFSGSGDVLLEGIRWAVRQRFDVVNLSLSTTHDRFVDELRRLADEAYFQQTVIVASAHNTRVESFPWRFSSVISVGSHQEDDPDLHLYNPEPPVEFFAPGQKVQVAWLGGTSIRSSGNSYATPFIAGLCARILSSGPRLTPFQLKNALYLSAANVRVHGRR
;
A
#
# COMPACT_ATOMS: atom_id res chain seq x y z
N MET A 1 18.83 26.42 -25.08
CA MET A 1 19.12 25.00 -25.34
C MET A 1 18.37 24.20 -24.27
N THR A 2 17.23 23.64 -24.64
CA THR A 2 16.41 22.77 -23.79
C THR A 2 17.15 21.46 -23.57
N THR A 3 17.67 21.26 -22.37
CA THR A 3 18.18 19.97 -21.92
C THR A 3 17.01 18.99 -21.92
N ALA A 4 16.98 18.08 -22.90
CA ALA A 4 16.08 16.94 -22.89
C ALA A 4 16.36 16.14 -21.61
N GLN A 5 15.41 16.18 -20.68
CA GLN A 5 15.44 15.39 -19.46
C GLN A 5 15.51 13.92 -19.87
N GLN A 6 16.60 13.23 -19.54
CA GLN A 6 16.69 11.79 -19.79
C GLN A 6 15.49 11.09 -19.14
N PRO A 7 14.86 10.12 -19.82
CA PRO A 7 13.76 9.39 -19.22
C PRO A 7 14.27 8.70 -17.97
N ALA A 8 13.57 8.89 -16.85
CA ALA A 8 13.88 8.18 -15.61
C ALA A 8 13.98 6.67 -15.89
N PRO A 9 14.93 5.96 -15.25
CA PRO A 9 15.06 4.52 -15.43
C PRO A 9 13.72 3.84 -15.12
N ALA A 10 13.38 2.81 -15.91
CA ALA A 10 12.11 2.11 -15.75
C ALA A 10 12.03 1.49 -14.35
N LEU A 11 10.90 1.71 -13.66
CA LEU A 11 10.60 0.99 -12.42
C LEU A 11 10.58 -0.51 -12.72
N THR A 12 11.28 -1.28 -11.89
CA THR A 12 11.18 -2.74 -11.97
C THR A 12 9.83 -3.17 -11.40
N TRP A 13 9.24 -4.23 -11.95
CA TRP A 13 7.95 -4.79 -11.55
C TRP A 13 6.76 -3.86 -11.84
N GLY A 14 6.92 -2.93 -12.79
CA GLY A 14 5.82 -2.12 -13.32
C GLY A 14 5.39 -2.54 -14.72
N LEU A 15 4.13 -2.30 -15.06
CA LEU A 15 3.53 -2.57 -16.36
C LEU A 15 3.76 -1.37 -17.29
N ARG A 16 5.00 -1.16 -17.74
CA ARG A 16 5.37 0.03 -18.54
C ARG A 16 4.83 -0.08 -19.97
N GLY A 17 4.03 0.90 -20.38
CA GLY A 17 3.58 1.05 -21.77
C GLY A 17 2.59 -0.04 -22.21
N ARG A 18 2.02 -0.75 -21.24
CA ARG A 18 0.96 -1.75 -21.43
C ARG A 18 -0.20 -1.37 -20.53
N GLY A 19 -1.42 -1.58 -21.02
CA GLY A 19 -2.67 -1.32 -20.32
C GLY A 19 -3.48 -2.62 -20.10
N PRO A 20 -4.73 -2.50 -19.61
CA PRO A 20 -5.58 -3.65 -19.28
C PRO A 20 -5.75 -4.64 -20.45
N ALA A 21 -5.89 -4.12 -21.68
CA ALA A 21 -6.08 -4.94 -22.87
C ALA A 21 -4.83 -5.75 -23.26
N ASP A 22 -3.65 -5.35 -22.80
CA ASP A 22 -2.40 -6.04 -23.11
C ASP A 22 -2.12 -7.21 -22.16
N VAL A 23 -2.80 -7.27 -21.00
CA VAL A 23 -2.65 -8.30 -19.96
C VAL A 23 -4.00 -8.91 -19.55
N PRO A 24 -4.84 -9.39 -20.50
CA PRO A 24 -6.15 -9.89 -20.17
C PRO A 24 -6.08 -11.15 -19.29
N VAL A 25 -7.05 -11.29 -18.39
CA VAL A 25 -7.21 -12.45 -17.52
C VAL A 25 -8.65 -12.91 -17.64
N GLU A 26 -8.85 -14.17 -18.04
CA GLU A 26 -10.18 -14.79 -18.04
C GLU A 26 -10.40 -15.50 -16.70
N ALA A 27 -11.57 -15.27 -16.11
CA ALA A 27 -11.95 -15.81 -14.80
C ALA A 27 -13.32 -16.50 -14.88
N ASP A 28 -13.46 -17.60 -14.16
CA ASP A 28 -14.76 -18.25 -14.01
C ASP A 28 -15.67 -17.44 -13.08
N GLY A 29 -16.93 -17.28 -13.47
CA GLY A 29 -17.97 -16.69 -12.66
C GLY A 29 -18.34 -17.63 -11.52
N LEU A 30 -18.17 -17.16 -10.29
CA LEU A 30 -18.74 -17.83 -9.14
C LEU A 30 -20.28 -17.64 -9.15
N PRO A 31 -21.06 -18.63 -8.68
CA PRO A 31 -22.52 -18.56 -8.68
C PRO A 31 -23.10 -17.36 -7.91
N ASP A 32 -22.38 -16.87 -6.89
CA ASP A 32 -22.73 -15.70 -6.08
C ASP A 32 -21.45 -14.88 -5.80
N PRO A 33 -20.96 -14.08 -6.77
CA PRO A 33 -19.75 -13.30 -6.52
C PRO A 33 -20.11 -12.18 -5.53
N PRO A 34 -19.30 -11.94 -4.48
CA PRO A 34 -19.46 -10.75 -3.67
C PRO A 34 -19.33 -9.54 -4.62
N GLU A 35 -20.45 -8.85 -4.82
CA GLU A 35 -20.77 -8.13 -6.05
C GLU A 35 -19.76 -7.01 -6.41
N LYS A 36 -19.80 -6.60 -7.69
CA LYS A 36 -19.18 -5.36 -8.22
C LYS A 36 -19.45 -4.10 -7.39
N GLY A 37 -20.41 -4.13 -6.46
CA GLY A 37 -20.72 -3.04 -5.53
C GLY A 37 -19.74 -2.85 -4.37
N LEU A 38 -18.83 -3.80 -4.09
CA LEU A 38 -17.90 -3.68 -2.96
C LEU A 38 -16.91 -2.51 -3.08
N LEU A 39 -16.53 -2.13 -4.31
CA LEU A 39 -15.74 -0.92 -4.54
C LEU A 39 -16.55 0.37 -4.29
N GLY A 40 -17.87 0.32 -4.15
CA GLY A 40 -18.70 1.51 -3.90
C GLY A 40 -18.52 2.14 -2.52
N GLY A 41 -17.84 1.46 -1.59
CA GLY A 41 -17.57 1.98 -0.26
C GLY A 41 -16.61 3.18 -0.25
N THR A 42 -16.65 3.97 0.81
CA THR A 42 -15.79 5.15 1.01
C THR A 42 -14.62 4.90 1.97
N GLY A 43 -14.51 3.69 2.54
CA GLY A 43 -13.54 3.36 3.59
C GLY A 43 -14.04 3.64 5.01
N ARG A 44 -15.28 4.12 5.17
CA ARG A 44 -15.87 4.45 6.46
C ARG A 44 -15.81 3.28 7.44
N GLY A 45 -15.31 3.54 8.65
CA GLY A 45 -15.18 2.57 9.73
C GLY A 45 -14.05 1.56 9.54
N VAL A 46 -13.17 1.78 8.55
CA VAL A 46 -11.98 0.96 8.32
C VAL A 46 -10.74 1.71 8.78
N ARG A 47 -9.96 1.07 9.64
CA ARG A 47 -8.71 1.58 10.21
C ARG A 47 -7.55 1.25 9.29
N VAL A 48 -6.96 2.28 8.68
CA VAL A 48 -5.82 2.17 7.77
C VAL A 48 -4.59 2.79 8.42
N CYS A 49 -3.49 2.02 8.51
CA CYS A 49 -2.23 2.50 9.06
C CYS A 49 -1.16 2.64 7.96
N VAL A 50 -0.52 3.81 7.90
CA VAL A 50 0.68 4.04 7.09
C VAL A 50 1.91 3.79 7.95
N VAL A 51 2.63 2.70 7.69
CA VAL A 51 3.93 2.44 8.32
C VAL A 51 5.02 2.97 7.38
N ASP A 52 5.56 4.16 7.67
CA ASP A 52 6.45 4.89 6.76
C ASP A 52 7.30 5.96 7.49
N SER A 53 7.56 7.12 6.89
CA SER A 53 8.31 8.25 7.46
C SER A 53 7.51 9.17 8.38
N GLY A 54 6.28 8.80 8.74
CA GLY A 54 5.33 9.65 9.43
C GLY A 54 4.32 10.29 8.47
N VAL A 55 3.35 11.05 8.99
CA VAL A 55 2.33 11.73 8.17
C VAL A 55 2.11 13.13 8.70
N GLU A 56 2.12 14.13 7.81
CA GLU A 56 1.76 15.51 8.14
C GLU A 56 0.24 15.64 8.39
N ARG A 57 -0.15 15.74 9.66
CA ARG A 57 -1.56 15.66 10.11
C ARG A 57 -2.51 16.75 9.57
N ASN A 58 -1.98 17.88 9.11
CA ASN A 58 -2.76 19.02 8.62
C ASN A 58 -2.62 19.24 7.11
N HIS A 59 -2.06 18.27 6.39
CA HIS A 59 -1.84 18.40 4.95
C HIS A 59 -3.21 18.43 4.22
N PRO A 60 -3.48 19.39 3.32
CA PRO A 60 -4.79 19.54 2.66
C PRO A 60 -5.27 18.31 1.87
N MET A 61 -4.34 17.57 1.27
CA MET A 61 -4.63 16.32 0.54
C MET A 61 -4.78 15.08 1.44
N VAL A 62 -4.38 15.15 2.72
CA VAL A 62 -4.45 14.03 3.67
C VAL A 62 -5.65 14.16 4.60
N GLY A 63 -5.98 15.39 5.02
CA GLY A 63 -7.01 15.62 6.03
C GLY A 63 -6.60 15.06 7.40
N PRO A 64 -7.57 14.71 8.26
CA PRO A 64 -7.27 14.29 9.63
C PRO A 64 -6.48 12.98 9.70
N VAL A 65 -5.64 12.85 10.72
CA VAL A 65 -4.93 11.62 11.10
C VAL A 65 -5.25 11.34 12.56
N ASP A 66 -5.85 10.18 12.83
CA ASP A 66 -6.43 9.84 14.13
C ASP A 66 -5.34 9.69 15.19
N ARG A 67 -4.33 8.86 14.89
CA ARG A 67 -3.21 8.59 15.79
C ARG A 67 -1.89 8.48 15.02
N SER A 68 -0.81 8.89 15.66
CA SER A 68 0.54 8.74 15.14
C SER A 68 1.45 8.19 16.22
N TRP A 69 2.32 7.27 15.84
CA TRP A 69 3.39 6.74 16.68
C TRP A 69 4.74 6.95 16.02
N ARG A 70 5.79 7.04 16.83
CA ARG A 70 7.17 6.92 16.37
C ARG A 70 7.79 5.65 16.93
N VAL A 71 8.60 4.99 16.10
CA VAL A 71 9.43 3.86 16.50
C VAL A 71 10.88 4.32 16.47
N PHE A 72 11.59 4.13 17.57
CA PHE A 72 12.98 4.54 17.70
C PHE A 72 13.79 3.49 18.46
N LYS A 73 15.12 3.56 18.35
CA LYS A 73 16.04 2.65 19.01
C LYS A 73 17.05 3.45 19.83
N ASP A 74 17.24 3.04 21.07
CA ASP A 74 18.26 3.56 21.99
C ASP A 74 19.07 2.39 22.60
N ASP A 75 19.82 2.67 23.67
CA ASP A 75 20.66 1.68 24.36
C ASP A 75 19.84 0.59 25.07
N ASP A 76 18.58 0.87 25.41
CA ASP A 76 17.69 -0.05 26.13
C ASP A 76 16.83 -0.91 25.18
N GLY A 77 16.75 -0.57 23.89
CA GLY A 77 16.08 -1.40 22.88
C GLY A 77 15.34 -0.60 21.81
N VAL A 78 14.32 -1.23 21.24
CA VAL A 78 13.41 -0.59 20.26
C VAL A 78 12.09 -0.27 20.97
N HIS A 79 11.65 0.97 20.86
CA HIS A 79 10.49 1.49 21.57
C HIS A 79 9.47 2.06 20.58
N VAL A 80 8.19 2.05 21.00
CA VAL A 80 7.08 2.66 20.28
C VAL A 80 6.32 3.56 21.23
N GLU A 81 6.08 4.81 20.82
CA GLU A 81 5.30 5.74 21.60
C GLU A 81 4.43 6.64 20.70
N GLU A 82 3.34 7.15 21.27
CA GLU A 82 2.47 8.12 20.61
C GLU A 82 3.22 9.44 20.41
N THR A 83 2.99 10.09 19.28
CA THR A 83 3.71 11.31 18.92
C THR A 83 2.84 12.30 18.15
N GLU A 84 3.19 13.57 18.30
CA GLU A 84 2.69 14.65 17.45
C GLU A 84 3.66 14.97 16.30
N GLU A 85 4.81 14.32 16.24
CA GLU A 85 5.75 14.48 15.14
C GLU A 85 5.10 14.10 13.82
N GLY A 86 5.28 14.99 12.84
CA GLY A 86 4.84 14.78 11.47
C GLY A 86 5.79 13.88 10.69
N ASP A 87 5.71 14.02 9.38
CA ASP A 87 6.55 13.29 8.43
C ASP A 87 7.96 13.88 8.34
N ALA A 88 8.97 13.01 8.38
CA ALA A 88 10.39 13.38 8.30
C ALA A 88 10.89 13.66 6.88
N CYS A 89 10.26 13.08 5.85
CA CYS A 89 10.78 13.16 4.48
C CYS A 89 9.73 13.40 3.39
N GLY A 90 8.43 13.28 3.70
CA GLY A 90 7.31 13.53 2.79
C GLY A 90 6.69 12.26 2.21
N HIS A 91 7.36 11.11 2.30
CA HIS A 91 6.93 9.88 1.64
C HIS A 91 5.70 9.23 2.28
N GLY A 92 5.64 9.21 3.62
CA GLY A 92 4.45 8.75 4.33
C GLY A 92 3.24 9.66 4.09
N THR A 93 3.45 10.98 4.02
CA THR A 93 2.41 11.97 3.67
C THR A 93 1.91 11.77 2.25
N ALA A 94 2.82 11.49 1.30
CA ALA A 94 2.46 11.12 -0.07
C ALA A 94 1.57 9.88 -0.12
N CYS A 95 1.93 8.82 0.61
CA CYS A 95 1.14 7.59 0.68
C CYS A 95 -0.22 7.82 1.34
N ALA A 96 -0.25 8.52 2.47
CA ALA A 96 -1.45 8.91 3.19
C ALA A 96 -2.44 9.69 2.31
N GLY A 97 -1.94 10.63 1.51
CA GLY A 97 -2.78 11.41 0.59
C GLY A 97 -3.42 10.56 -0.51
N ILE A 98 -2.72 9.55 -1.01
CA ILE A 98 -3.26 8.60 -2.00
C ILE A 98 -4.35 7.72 -1.36
N ILE A 99 -4.11 7.22 -0.15
CA ILE A 99 -5.11 6.45 0.60
C ILE A 99 -6.36 7.30 0.82
N ARG A 100 -6.21 8.54 1.29
CA ARG A 100 -7.33 9.46 1.50
C ARG A 100 -8.08 9.78 0.20
N ARG A 101 -7.38 9.95 -0.92
CA ARG A 101 -8.03 10.15 -2.23
C ARG A 101 -8.89 8.94 -2.63
N THR A 102 -8.45 7.73 -2.30
CA THR A 102 -9.11 6.49 -2.71
C THR A 102 -10.23 6.10 -1.74
N ALA A 103 -9.98 6.22 -0.42
CA ALA A 103 -10.88 5.89 0.67
C ALA A 103 -11.09 7.12 1.57
N PRO A 104 -11.93 8.09 1.15
CA PRO A 104 -12.01 9.40 1.79
C PRO A 104 -12.48 9.37 3.25
N ASP A 105 -13.27 8.37 3.63
CA ASP A 105 -13.84 8.26 4.98
C ASP A 105 -13.08 7.27 5.87
N CYS A 106 -11.91 6.76 5.46
CA CYS A 106 -11.13 5.86 6.31
C CYS A 106 -10.57 6.55 7.56
N GLU A 107 -10.39 5.76 8.61
CA GLU A 107 -9.71 6.12 9.85
C GLU A 107 -8.20 5.96 9.63
N LEU A 108 -7.49 7.07 9.41
CA LEU A 108 -6.09 7.05 8.98
C LEU A 108 -5.16 7.24 10.18
N SER A 109 -4.21 6.33 10.35
CA SER A 109 -3.18 6.38 11.37
C SER A 109 -1.78 6.27 10.78
N SER A 110 -0.77 6.65 11.55
CA SER A 110 0.63 6.70 11.11
C SER A 110 1.57 6.03 12.11
N ILE A 111 2.50 5.22 11.62
CA ILE A 111 3.63 4.71 12.42
C ILE A 111 4.91 5.11 11.68
N ARG A 112 5.67 6.01 12.28
CA ARG A 112 6.94 6.48 11.75
C ARG A 112 8.05 5.49 12.10
N VAL A 113 8.56 4.81 11.09
CA VAL A 113 9.71 3.88 11.13
C VAL A 113 10.92 4.39 10.35
N LEU A 114 10.75 5.47 9.57
CA LEU A 114 11.83 6.15 8.86
C LEU A 114 12.05 7.56 9.46
N GLY A 115 13.32 7.93 9.62
CA GLY A 115 13.78 9.27 9.92
C GLY A 115 14.21 10.04 8.67
N ASP A 116 14.98 11.10 8.87
CA ASP A 116 15.45 11.97 7.80
C ASP A 116 16.20 11.20 6.71
N ARG A 117 16.08 11.67 5.46
CA ARG A 117 16.73 11.06 4.28
C ARG A 117 16.44 9.55 4.12
N PHE A 118 15.23 9.10 4.50
CA PHE A 118 14.82 7.69 4.45
C PHE A 118 15.68 6.75 5.31
N SER A 119 16.33 7.29 6.35
CA SER A 119 17.12 6.47 7.26
C SER A 119 16.20 5.67 8.17
N GLY A 120 16.46 4.38 8.32
CA GLY A 120 15.70 3.50 9.21
C GLY A 120 16.45 2.19 9.39
N SER A 121 16.40 1.62 10.58
CA SER A 121 16.96 0.29 10.81
C SER A 121 15.90 -0.77 10.55
N GLY A 122 16.32 -1.96 10.11
CA GLY A 122 15.38 -3.07 9.96
C GLY A 122 14.73 -3.49 11.28
N ASP A 123 15.40 -3.22 12.42
CA ASP A 123 14.83 -3.49 13.76
C ASP A 123 13.64 -2.55 14.05
N VAL A 124 13.78 -1.27 13.70
CA VAL A 124 12.72 -0.24 13.83
C VAL A 124 11.56 -0.53 12.87
N LEU A 125 11.86 -0.93 11.63
CA LEU A 125 10.84 -1.38 10.68
C LEU A 125 10.04 -2.57 11.21
N LEU A 126 10.77 -3.60 11.67
CA LEU A 126 10.16 -4.82 12.18
C LEU A 126 9.24 -4.53 13.36
N GLU A 127 9.65 -3.70 14.32
CA GLU A 127 8.81 -3.37 15.47
C GLU A 127 7.62 -2.47 15.08
N GLY A 128 7.76 -1.57 14.11
CA GLY A 128 6.63 -0.80 13.60
C GLY A 128 5.56 -1.66 12.94
N ILE A 129 5.96 -2.67 12.15
CA ILE A 129 5.02 -3.65 11.59
C ILE A 129 4.38 -4.46 12.71
N ARG A 130 5.17 -4.96 13.67
CA ARG A 130 4.66 -5.70 14.82
C ARG A 130 3.64 -4.89 15.62
N TRP A 131 3.93 -3.61 15.86
CA TRP A 131 3.00 -2.70 16.53
C TRP A 131 1.70 -2.56 15.74
N ALA A 132 1.76 -2.34 14.44
CA ALA A 132 0.58 -2.25 13.58
C ALA A 132 -0.30 -3.51 13.68
N VAL A 133 0.31 -4.69 13.62
CA VAL A 133 -0.40 -5.98 13.75
C VAL A 133 -1.05 -6.11 15.12
N ARG A 134 -0.33 -5.81 16.22
CA ARG A 134 -0.87 -5.84 17.58
C ARG A 134 -2.04 -4.89 17.78
N GLN A 135 -2.02 -3.73 17.12
CA GLN A 135 -3.11 -2.73 17.15
C GLN A 135 -4.34 -3.15 16.32
N ARG A 136 -4.25 -4.28 15.59
CA ARG A 136 -5.31 -4.82 14.73
C ARG A 136 -5.90 -3.77 13.80
N PHE A 137 -5.04 -3.08 13.05
CA PHE A 137 -5.49 -2.29 11.92
C PHE A 137 -6.11 -3.21 10.87
N ASP A 138 -7.14 -2.75 10.18
CA ASP A 138 -7.77 -3.54 9.12
C ASP A 138 -6.86 -3.60 7.89
N VAL A 139 -6.21 -2.48 7.56
CA VAL A 139 -5.26 -2.36 6.45
C VAL A 139 -3.98 -1.67 6.92
N VAL A 140 -2.82 -2.26 6.57
CA VAL A 140 -1.50 -1.68 6.78
C VAL A 140 -0.86 -1.43 5.43
N ASN A 141 -0.64 -0.16 5.08
CA ASN A 141 0.11 0.25 3.91
C ASN A 141 1.60 0.28 4.24
N LEU A 142 2.38 -0.53 3.53
CA LEU A 142 3.83 -0.64 3.68
C LEU A 142 4.52 -0.33 2.34
N SER A 143 4.70 0.95 2.07
CA SER A 143 5.32 1.44 0.83
C SER A 143 6.86 1.38 0.86
N LEU A 144 7.41 0.44 1.62
CA LEU A 144 8.84 0.25 1.87
C LEU A 144 9.15 -1.22 2.15
N SER A 145 10.41 -1.60 2.06
CA SER A 145 10.86 -2.98 2.26
C SER A 145 12.30 -3.03 2.75
N THR A 146 12.76 -4.21 3.18
CA THR A 146 14.17 -4.46 3.50
C THR A 146 14.75 -5.53 2.60
N THR A 147 16.00 -5.36 2.21
CA THR A 147 16.81 -6.34 1.46
C THR A 147 17.69 -7.19 2.39
N HIS A 148 17.56 -7.03 3.71
CA HIS A 148 18.40 -7.73 4.68
C HIS A 148 17.77 -9.06 5.10
N ASP A 149 18.40 -10.16 4.69
CA ASP A 149 17.90 -11.53 4.88
C ASP A 149 17.62 -11.89 6.35
N ARG A 150 18.36 -11.31 7.29
CA ARG A 150 18.20 -11.58 8.73
C ARG A 150 16.79 -11.31 9.28
N PHE A 151 16.01 -10.46 8.61
CA PHE A 151 14.64 -10.11 9.04
C PHE A 151 13.56 -10.96 8.36
N VAL A 152 13.90 -11.76 7.35
CA VAL A 152 12.91 -12.38 6.46
C VAL A 152 12.01 -13.35 7.19
N ASP A 153 12.58 -14.22 8.04
CA ASP A 153 11.79 -15.21 8.77
C ASP A 153 10.85 -14.56 9.78
N GLU A 154 11.28 -13.46 10.40
CA GLU A 154 10.46 -12.76 11.38
C GLU A 154 9.36 -11.92 10.72
N LEU A 155 9.68 -11.25 9.61
CA LEU A 155 8.69 -10.57 8.78
C LEU A 155 7.66 -11.55 8.23
N ARG A 156 8.06 -12.77 7.85
CA ARG A 156 7.13 -13.81 7.39
C ARG A 156 6.17 -14.23 8.49
N ARG A 157 6.70 -14.52 9.70
CA ARG A 157 5.85 -14.84 10.86
C ARG A 157 4.87 -13.71 11.19
N LEU A 158 5.31 -12.46 11.15
CA LEU A 158 4.44 -11.31 11.37
C LEU A 158 3.39 -11.13 10.27
N ALA A 159 3.75 -11.34 9.01
CA ALA A 159 2.78 -11.29 7.90
C ALA A 159 1.71 -12.38 8.02
N ASP A 160 2.10 -13.59 8.41
CA ASP A 160 1.17 -14.69 8.65
C ASP A 160 0.29 -14.42 9.88
N GLU A 161 0.87 -13.89 10.97
CA GLU A 161 0.12 -13.45 12.14
C GLU A 161 -0.93 -12.38 11.77
N ALA A 162 -0.53 -11.36 11.00
CA ALA A 162 -1.45 -10.33 10.50
C ALA A 162 -2.61 -10.95 9.71
N TYR A 163 -2.29 -11.83 8.77
CA TYR A 163 -3.26 -12.54 7.94
C TYR A 163 -4.28 -13.32 8.77
N PHE A 164 -3.83 -14.10 9.76
CA PHE A 164 -4.74 -14.86 10.64
C PHE A 164 -5.52 -13.97 11.62
N GLN A 165 -5.02 -12.76 11.92
CA GLN A 165 -5.71 -11.76 12.73
C GLN A 165 -6.66 -10.85 11.92
N GLN A 166 -6.81 -11.10 10.62
CA GLN A 166 -7.60 -10.29 9.67
C GLN A 166 -7.05 -8.89 9.42
N THR A 167 -5.77 -8.64 9.75
CA THR A 167 -5.04 -7.44 9.31
C THR A 167 -4.42 -7.68 7.94
N VAL A 168 -4.76 -6.83 6.98
CA VAL A 168 -4.28 -6.93 5.60
C VAL A 168 -3.05 -6.06 5.42
N ILE A 169 -1.91 -6.66 5.07
CA ILE A 169 -0.71 -5.91 4.71
C ILE A 169 -0.66 -5.74 3.20
N VAL A 170 -0.52 -4.50 2.74
CA VAL A 170 -0.32 -4.14 1.32
C VAL A 170 1.09 -3.57 1.19
N ALA A 171 1.94 -4.19 0.36
CA ALA A 171 3.36 -3.83 0.28
C ALA A 171 3.87 -3.62 -1.14
N SER A 172 4.76 -2.64 -1.28
CA SER A 172 5.37 -2.28 -2.57
C SER A 172 6.45 -3.27 -2.98
N ALA A 173 6.47 -3.63 -4.27
CA ALA A 173 7.65 -4.24 -4.87
C ALA A 173 8.78 -3.21 -4.99
N HIS A 174 10.03 -3.66 -4.88
CA HIS A 174 11.18 -2.75 -4.97
C HIS A 174 11.24 -2.05 -6.34
N ASN A 175 11.61 -0.77 -6.38
CA ASN A 175 11.69 -0.02 -7.65
C ASN A 175 12.81 -0.50 -8.59
N THR A 176 13.67 -1.41 -8.12
CA THR A 176 14.81 -2.00 -8.84
C THR A 176 14.76 -3.52 -8.76
N ARG A 177 15.60 -4.22 -9.54
CA ARG A 177 15.71 -5.69 -9.55
C ARG A 177 16.48 -6.24 -8.35
N VAL A 178 15.98 -5.98 -7.15
CA VAL A 178 16.49 -6.56 -5.91
C VAL A 178 15.36 -7.31 -5.22
N GLU A 179 15.70 -8.40 -4.56
CA GLU A 179 14.77 -9.10 -3.70
C GLU A 179 14.65 -8.34 -2.38
N SER A 180 13.41 -8.11 -1.96
CA SER A 180 13.11 -7.42 -0.71
C SER A 180 11.80 -7.94 -0.13
N PHE A 181 11.59 -7.69 1.15
CA PHE A 181 10.49 -8.23 1.93
C PHE A 181 9.76 -7.11 2.68
N PRO A 182 8.43 -7.23 2.91
CA PRO A 182 7.63 -8.47 2.89
C PRO A 182 6.76 -8.70 1.63
N TRP A 183 6.83 -7.87 0.58
CA TRP A 183 5.94 -7.99 -0.61
C TRP A 183 5.98 -9.34 -1.33
N ARG A 184 7.00 -10.17 -1.10
CA ARG A 184 7.13 -11.52 -1.68
C ARG A 184 6.31 -12.59 -0.97
N PHE A 185 5.75 -12.31 0.20
CA PHE A 185 5.01 -13.31 0.97
C PHE A 185 3.57 -13.43 0.48
N SER A 186 3.07 -14.65 0.35
CA SER A 186 1.69 -14.90 -0.12
C SER A 186 0.61 -14.36 0.82
N SER A 187 0.93 -14.17 2.11
CA SER A 187 0.08 -13.52 3.11
C SER A 187 -0.04 -12.01 2.95
N VAL A 188 0.81 -11.39 2.10
CA VAL A 188 0.82 -9.95 1.80
C VAL A 188 0.18 -9.69 0.44
N ILE A 189 -0.50 -8.55 0.28
CA ILE A 189 -0.93 -8.06 -1.04
C ILE A 189 0.25 -7.31 -1.68
N SER A 190 0.76 -7.80 -2.80
CA SER A 190 1.96 -7.24 -3.42
C SER A 190 1.66 -6.36 -4.63
N VAL A 191 2.29 -5.18 -4.69
CA VAL A 191 1.89 -4.13 -5.62
C VAL A 191 3.06 -3.61 -6.46
N GLY A 192 2.87 -3.62 -7.78
CA GLY A 192 3.67 -2.91 -8.77
C GLY A 192 2.93 -1.70 -9.36
N SER A 193 3.58 -0.95 -10.27
CA SER A 193 3.01 0.28 -10.83
C SER A 193 2.67 0.22 -12.33
N HIS A 194 1.66 0.98 -12.76
CA HIS A 194 1.40 1.31 -14.17
C HIS A 194 1.30 2.83 -14.40
N GLN A 195 1.20 3.24 -15.67
CA GLN A 195 1.20 4.65 -16.09
C GLN A 195 -0.17 5.34 -16.15
N GLU A 196 -1.26 4.58 -16.17
CA GLU A 196 -2.60 5.18 -16.26
C GLU A 196 -2.88 6.11 -15.07
N ASP A 197 -3.48 7.27 -15.34
CA ASP A 197 -3.81 8.31 -14.36
C ASP A 197 -5.28 8.19 -13.93
N ASP A 198 -5.68 7.00 -13.51
CA ASP A 198 -7.00 6.68 -12.98
C ASP A 198 -6.85 6.01 -11.60
N PRO A 199 -7.26 6.67 -10.50
CA PRO A 199 -7.11 6.14 -9.14
C PRO A 199 -7.94 4.87 -8.87
N ASP A 200 -8.97 4.61 -9.68
CA ASP A 200 -9.84 3.43 -9.56
C ASP A 200 -9.40 2.27 -10.46
N LEU A 201 -8.40 2.51 -11.33
CA LEU A 201 -7.88 1.48 -12.22
C LEU A 201 -6.79 0.68 -11.51
N HIS A 202 -7.11 -0.55 -11.12
CA HIS A 202 -6.13 -1.56 -10.76
C HIS A 202 -6.19 -2.75 -11.71
N LEU A 203 -5.06 -3.43 -11.86
CA LEU A 203 -4.90 -4.61 -12.71
C LEU A 203 -4.40 -5.78 -11.88
N TYR A 204 -4.85 -6.98 -12.21
CA TYR A 204 -4.25 -8.21 -11.71
C TYR A 204 -3.07 -8.60 -12.60
N ASN A 205 -1.99 -9.09 -12.01
CA ASN A 205 -0.84 -9.56 -12.77
C ASN A 205 -1.00 -11.06 -13.14
N PRO A 206 -1.14 -11.42 -14.43
CA PRO A 206 -1.21 -12.82 -14.86
C PRO A 206 0.11 -13.58 -14.68
N GLU A 207 1.23 -12.87 -14.52
CA GLU A 207 2.58 -13.43 -14.41
C GLU A 207 3.28 -12.90 -13.14
N PRO A 208 2.96 -13.43 -11.95
CA PRO A 208 3.57 -13.00 -10.68
C PRO A 208 5.11 -12.90 -10.78
N PRO A 209 5.70 -11.90 -10.12
CA PRO A 209 5.71 -12.01 -8.65
C PRO A 209 4.95 -10.92 -7.89
N VAL A 210 4.53 -9.84 -8.53
CA VAL A 210 3.54 -8.92 -7.92
C VAL A 210 2.13 -9.43 -8.21
N GLU A 211 1.19 -9.25 -7.29
CA GLU A 211 -0.21 -9.66 -7.49
C GLU A 211 -1.00 -8.60 -8.27
N PHE A 212 -0.79 -7.31 -7.97
CA PHE A 212 -1.55 -6.22 -8.56
C PHE A 212 -0.67 -5.10 -9.12
N PHE A 213 -1.18 -4.39 -10.11
CA PHE A 213 -0.67 -3.10 -10.57
C PHE A 213 -1.67 -2.00 -10.26
N ALA A 214 -1.18 -0.82 -9.89
CA ALA A 214 -1.97 0.40 -9.68
C ALA A 214 -1.20 1.64 -10.16
N PRO A 215 -1.80 2.85 -10.19
CA PRO A 215 -1.11 4.05 -10.65
C PRO A 215 0.14 4.34 -9.83
N GLY A 216 1.30 4.39 -10.47
CA GLY A 216 2.56 4.66 -9.77
C GLY A 216 3.61 5.37 -10.62
N GLN A 217 3.27 5.79 -11.85
CA GLN A 217 4.18 6.55 -12.70
C GLN A 217 3.68 7.99 -12.87
N LYS A 218 4.53 8.95 -12.51
CA LYS A 218 4.26 10.41 -12.55
C LYS A 218 2.99 10.80 -11.79
N VAL A 219 2.69 10.16 -10.67
CA VAL A 219 1.53 10.45 -9.81
C VAL A 219 1.74 11.78 -9.11
N GLN A 220 0.70 12.63 -9.05
CA GLN A 220 0.69 13.79 -8.17
C GLN A 220 0.43 13.33 -6.73
N VAL A 221 1.36 13.63 -5.83
CA VAL A 221 1.31 13.19 -4.44
C VAL A 221 1.49 14.36 -3.48
N ALA A 222 0.85 14.24 -2.31
CA ALA A 222 1.06 15.16 -1.19
C ALA A 222 2.54 15.21 -0.80
N TRP A 223 3.02 16.36 -0.32
CA TRP A 223 4.40 16.55 0.11
C TRP A 223 4.49 17.56 1.26
N LEU A 224 5.66 17.64 1.88
CA LEU A 224 5.85 18.45 3.09
C LEU A 224 5.42 19.92 2.92
N GLY A 225 4.88 20.50 3.99
CA GLY A 225 4.51 21.91 4.07
C GLY A 225 3.23 22.23 3.29
N GLY A 226 2.29 21.27 3.21
CA GLY A 226 1.04 21.42 2.46
C GLY A 226 1.21 21.49 0.94
N THR A 227 2.32 21.01 0.39
CA THR A 227 2.63 21.09 -1.05
C THR A 227 2.30 19.79 -1.80
N SER A 228 2.52 19.75 -3.10
CA SER A 228 2.45 18.49 -3.86
C SER A 228 3.56 18.41 -4.89
N ILE A 229 4.00 17.19 -5.20
CA ILE A 229 5.00 16.90 -6.23
C ILE A 229 4.47 15.86 -7.20
N ARG A 230 5.08 15.74 -8.39
CA ARG A 230 4.88 14.58 -9.26
C ARG A 230 6.05 13.62 -9.15
N SER A 231 5.79 12.36 -8.82
CA SER A 231 6.83 11.36 -8.61
C SER A 231 6.41 9.98 -9.12
N SER A 232 7.35 9.04 -9.19
CA SER A 232 7.10 7.67 -9.66
C SER A 232 7.69 6.66 -8.68
N GLY A 233 6.98 5.56 -8.45
CA GLY A 233 7.40 4.47 -7.60
C GLY A 233 6.28 3.47 -7.38
N ASN A 234 6.63 2.19 -7.23
CA ASN A 234 5.69 1.17 -6.74
C ASN A 234 5.18 1.52 -5.33
N SER A 235 5.96 2.29 -4.57
CA SER A 235 5.55 2.88 -3.30
C SER A 235 4.32 3.79 -3.41
N TYR A 236 4.08 4.43 -4.55
CA TYR A 236 2.87 5.24 -4.79
C TYR A 236 1.72 4.42 -5.38
N ALA A 237 1.98 3.26 -5.99
CA ALA A 237 0.93 2.34 -6.41
C ALA A 237 0.29 1.61 -5.23
N THR A 238 1.10 1.22 -4.25
CA THR A 238 0.69 0.51 -3.02
C THR A 238 -0.49 1.17 -2.28
N PRO A 239 -0.47 2.49 -2.00
CA PRO A 239 -1.55 3.15 -1.27
C PRO A 239 -2.88 3.23 -2.05
N PHE A 240 -2.87 3.13 -3.38
CA PHE A 240 -4.14 2.97 -4.14
C PHE A 240 -4.78 1.62 -3.78
N ILE A 241 -4.01 0.53 -3.81
CA ILE A 241 -4.52 -0.80 -3.44
C ILE A 241 -4.94 -0.83 -1.96
N ALA A 242 -4.20 -0.20 -1.05
CA ALA A 242 -4.60 -0.07 0.35
C ALA A 242 -5.92 0.69 0.51
N GLY A 243 -6.14 1.76 -0.25
CA GLY A 243 -7.41 2.48 -0.30
C GLY A 243 -8.55 1.62 -0.85
N LEU A 244 -8.32 0.89 -1.95
CA LEU A 244 -9.32 -0.05 -2.49
C LEU A 244 -9.68 -1.15 -1.49
N CYS A 245 -8.69 -1.67 -0.74
CA CYS A 245 -8.93 -2.60 0.36
C CYS A 245 -9.90 -1.99 1.39
N ALA A 246 -9.66 -0.75 1.80
CA ALA A 246 -10.50 -0.06 2.77
C ALA A 246 -11.93 0.14 2.26
N ARG A 247 -12.12 0.48 0.98
CA ARG A 247 -13.47 0.60 0.37
C ARG A 247 -14.22 -0.73 0.40
N ILE A 248 -13.54 -1.80 0.00
CA ILE A 248 -14.14 -3.15 0.00
C ILE A 248 -14.52 -3.56 1.42
N LEU A 249 -13.62 -3.38 2.39
CA LEU A 249 -13.87 -3.70 3.79
C LEU A 249 -14.98 -2.84 4.40
N SER A 250 -15.13 -1.58 3.99
CA SER A 250 -16.25 -0.75 4.46
C SER A 250 -17.62 -1.25 4.00
N SER A 251 -17.66 -1.94 2.84
CA SER A 251 -18.88 -2.58 2.33
C SER A 251 -19.06 -4.02 2.85
N GLY A 252 -17.96 -4.69 3.22
CA GLY A 252 -17.94 -6.03 3.79
C GLY A 252 -17.01 -6.13 5.01
N PRO A 253 -17.40 -5.62 6.20
CA PRO A 253 -16.49 -5.50 7.34
C PRO A 253 -16.03 -6.83 7.96
N ARG A 254 -16.60 -7.95 7.52
CA ARG A 254 -16.25 -9.30 7.99
C ARG A 254 -15.48 -10.12 6.95
N LEU A 255 -15.12 -9.52 5.81
CA LEU A 255 -14.33 -10.22 4.80
C LEU A 255 -12.97 -10.62 5.39
N THR A 256 -12.60 -11.88 5.20
CA THR A 256 -11.26 -12.35 5.52
C THR A 256 -10.25 -11.80 4.50
N PRO A 257 -8.93 -11.78 4.80
CA PRO A 257 -7.93 -11.38 3.82
C PRO A 257 -8.00 -12.18 2.50
N PHE A 258 -8.34 -13.46 2.56
CA PHE A 258 -8.59 -14.29 1.38
C PHE A 258 -9.76 -13.77 0.54
N GLN A 259 -10.91 -13.50 1.18
CA GLN A 259 -12.10 -12.99 0.49
C GLN A 259 -11.85 -11.59 -0.08
N LEU A 260 -11.12 -10.75 0.64
CA LEU A 260 -10.70 -9.43 0.18
C LEU A 260 -9.79 -9.52 -1.05
N LYS A 261 -8.76 -10.39 -1.03
CA LYS A 261 -7.90 -10.64 -2.19
C LYS A 261 -8.70 -11.08 -3.41
N ASN A 262 -9.69 -11.96 -3.21
CA ASN A 262 -10.58 -12.38 -4.29
C ASN A 262 -11.47 -11.24 -4.82
N ALA A 263 -11.99 -10.38 -3.94
CA ALA A 263 -12.76 -9.20 -4.34
C ALA A 263 -11.91 -8.19 -5.14
N LEU A 264 -10.64 -7.98 -4.75
CA LEU A 264 -9.69 -7.18 -5.53
C LEU A 264 -9.41 -7.82 -6.89
N TYR A 265 -9.18 -9.13 -6.94
CA TYR A 265 -8.98 -9.87 -8.18
C TYR A 265 -10.16 -9.71 -9.14
N LEU A 266 -11.39 -10.01 -8.68
CA LEU A 266 -12.59 -9.96 -9.51
C LEU A 266 -12.99 -8.52 -9.93
N SER A 267 -12.47 -7.50 -9.26
CA SER A 267 -12.71 -6.10 -9.61
C SER A 267 -11.64 -5.49 -10.51
N ALA A 268 -10.52 -6.18 -10.76
CA ALA A 268 -9.44 -5.66 -11.60
C ALA A 268 -9.90 -5.47 -13.06
N ALA A 269 -9.48 -4.37 -13.67
CA ALA A 269 -10.01 -3.95 -14.97
C ALA A 269 -9.62 -4.87 -16.15
N ASN A 270 -8.59 -5.69 -15.98
CA ASN A 270 -8.16 -6.69 -16.95
C ASN A 270 -8.76 -8.08 -16.69
N VAL A 271 -9.55 -8.27 -15.64
CA VAL A 271 -10.21 -9.54 -15.32
C VAL A 271 -11.60 -9.57 -15.93
N ARG A 272 -11.83 -10.56 -16.78
CA ARG A 272 -13.10 -10.80 -17.47
C ARG A 272 -13.74 -12.05 -16.90
N VAL A 273 -14.90 -11.89 -16.28
CA VAL A 273 -15.62 -12.97 -15.63
C VAL A 273 -16.64 -13.58 -16.60
N HIS A 274 -16.48 -14.86 -16.92
CA HIS A 274 -17.38 -15.62 -17.77
C HIS A 274 -18.40 -16.43 -16.97
N GLY A 275 -19.59 -16.71 -17.52
CA GLY A 275 -20.53 -17.67 -16.90
C GLY A 275 -21.53 -17.12 -15.88
N ARG A 276 -21.81 -15.81 -15.87
CA ARG A 276 -22.99 -15.25 -15.19
C ARG A 276 -24.25 -15.78 -15.87
N ARG A 277 -24.85 -16.84 -15.33
CA ARG A 277 -26.20 -17.28 -15.71
C ARG A 277 -27.19 -16.77 -14.68
#